data_AF-A0A9P0ZM78-F1
#
_entry.id   AF-A0A9P0ZM78-F1
#
_cell.length_a   1.000
_cell.length_b   1.000
_cell.length_c   1.000
_cell.angle_alpha   90.00
_cell.angle_beta   90.00
_cell.angle_gamma   90.00
#
_symmetry.space_group_name_H-M   'P 1'
#
loop_
_entity.id
_entity.type
_entity.pdbx_description
1 polymer ?
#
loop_
_entity_poly.entity_id
_entity_poly.type
_entity_poly.pdbx_seq_one_letter_code
_entity_poly.pdbx_strand_id
1 'polypeptide(L)'
;MAAPRITITKVVPAVIVGGGRVGKVLQAMGNGEDALVSRGERVPHDFPGPILVCTRNDDLEAVLEATPKARWKDLVFFQNGMLEPWFQSKGLGDADQVLAYFAVAKLGEPPIDGKTDTNPEGLTAAYGKWGSEVASRLHAGGLSCKVIDKEAFQKQMLEKLIWISAFMLVGARHPGATVGDVEKQYRTEVSSLISELAAAAAAEKGILFEETMEDRLCAYSRAVSNFPTAVKEVGNV
;
A
#
# COMPACT_ATOMS: atom_id res chain seq x y z
N MET A 1 -33.39 -20.85 10.12
CA MET A 1 -32.29 -19.93 9.78
C MET A 1 -31.33 -20.65 8.87
N ALA A 2 -31.13 -20.17 7.64
CA ALA A 2 -30.17 -20.76 6.71
C ALA A 2 -28.75 -20.33 7.11
N ALA A 3 -27.82 -21.28 7.17
CA ALA A 3 -26.40 -20.98 7.38
C ALA A 3 -25.89 -20.07 6.24
N PRO A 4 -25.04 -19.06 6.53
CA PRO A 4 -24.51 -18.19 5.49
C PRO A 4 -23.70 -19.03 4.51
N ARG A 5 -24.03 -18.93 3.21
CA ARG A 5 -23.22 -19.50 2.13
C ARG A 5 -21.86 -18.82 2.16
N ILE A 6 -20.82 -19.55 2.54
CA ILE A 6 -19.44 -19.12 2.35
C ILE A 6 -19.19 -19.14 0.84
N THR A 7 -19.30 -17.99 0.19
CA THR A 7 -18.73 -17.81 -1.15
C THR A 7 -17.22 -17.93 -1.03
N ILE A 8 -16.67 -19.04 -1.53
CA ILE A 8 -15.22 -19.19 -1.70
C ILE A 8 -14.81 -18.20 -2.78
N THR A 9 -14.19 -17.09 -2.37
CA THR A 9 -13.62 -16.12 -3.31
C THR A 9 -12.52 -16.81 -4.11
N LYS A 10 -12.70 -16.97 -5.42
CA LYS A 10 -11.71 -17.63 -6.28
C LYS A 10 -10.48 -16.73 -6.41
N VAL A 11 -9.35 -17.15 -5.85
CA VAL A 11 -8.05 -16.47 -6.02
C VAL A 11 -7.36 -16.99 -7.28
N VAL A 12 -6.95 -16.07 -8.17
CA VAL A 12 -6.16 -16.40 -9.37
C VAL A 12 -4.67 -16.52 -9.03
N PRO A 13 -3.89 -17.36 -9.75
CA PRO A 13 -2.45 -17.40 -9.58
C PRO A 13 -1.82 -16.04 -9.95
N ALA A 14 -0.70 -15.71 -9.31
CA ALA A 14 0.04 -14.49 -9.57
C ALA A 14 1.56 -14.73 -9.61
N VAL A 15 2.27 -13.85 -10.31
CA VAL A 15 3.71 -13.68 -10.10
C VAL A 15 3.89 -12.72 -8.94
N ILE A 16 4.75 -13.03 -7.97
CA ILE A 16 5.07 -12.18 -6.84
C ILE A 16 6.54 -11.78 -6.94
N VAL A 17 6.81 -10.50 -7.15
CA VAL A 17 8.17 -9.98 -7.24
C VAL A 17 8.58 -9.43 -5.88
N GLY A 18 9.54 -10.10 -5.24
CA GLY A 18 10.05 -9.75 -3.92
C GLY A 18 9.49 -10.59 -2.78
N GLY A 19 10.29 -11.54 -2.29
CA GLY A 19 9.96 -12.44 -1.16
C GLY A 19 10.10 -11.82 0.24
N GLY A 20 9.85 -10.52 0.37
CA GLY A 20 9.82 -9.82 1.66
C GLY A 20 8.53 -10.11 2.44
N ARG A 21 8.31 -9.34 3.52
CA ARG A 21 7.13 -9.48 4.41
C ARG A 21 5.81 -9.46 3.63
N VAL A 22 5.59 -8.44 2.80
CA VAL A 22 4.35 -8.29 2.02
C VAL A 22 4.22 -9.40 0.98
N GLY A 23 5.26 -9.65 0.17
CA GLY A 23 5.21 -10.68 -0.88
C GLY A 23 4.95 -12.08 -0.33
N LYS A 24 5.54 -12.46 0.82
CA LYS A 24 5.28 -13.76 1.45
C LYS A 24 3.87 -13.89 2.01
N VAL A 25 3.32 -12.81 2.56
CA VAL A 25 1.91 -12.79 2.99
C VAL A 25 0.98 -12.95 1.78
N LEU A 26 1.21 -12.22 0.69
CA LEU A 26 0.41 -12.36 -0.53
C LEU A 26 0.52 -13.75 -1.16
N GLN A 27 1.70 -14.38 -1.09
CA GLN A 27 1.91 -15.76 -1.54
C GLN A 27 1.08 -16.74 -0.70
N ALA A 28 1.07 -16.57 0.63
CA ALA A 28 0.30 -17.41 1.53
C ALA A 28 -1.22 -17.26 1.35
N MET A 29 -1.68 -16.10 0.86
CA MET A 29 -3.07 -15.84 0.48
C MET A 29 -3.44 -16.35 -0.91
N GLY A 30 -2.48 -16.90 -1.65
CA GLY A 30 -2.67 -17.43 -2.99
C GLY A 30 -3.42 -18.76 -3.03
N ASN A 31 -3.57 -19.28 -4.24
CA ASN A 31 -4.16 -20.60 -4.47
C ASN A 31 -3.14 -21.75 -4.45
N GLY A 32 -1.87 -21.46 -4.11
CA GLY A 32 -0.76 -22.42 -4.12
C GLY A 32 0.00 -22.54 -5.45
N GLU A 33 -0.43 -21.82 -6.50
CA GLU A 33 0.18 -21.87 -7.84
C GLU A 33 1.04 -20.64 -8.15
N ASP A 34 1.23 -19.73 -7.19
CA ASP A 34 1.99 -18.50 -7.39
C ASP A 34 3.47 -18.74 -7.70
N ALA A 35 4.01 -17.96 -8.63
CA ALA A 35 5.44 -17.90 -8.89
C ALA A 35 6.10 -16.79 -8.06
N LEU A 36 7.07 -17.13 -7.22
CA LEU A 36 7.88 -16.13 -6.51
C LEU A 36 9.13 -15.80 -7.33
N VAL A 37 9.35 -14.51 -7.59
CA VAL A 37 10.51 -13.98 -8.30
C VAL A 37 11.38 -13.22 -7.33
N SER A 38 12.62 -13.69 -7.17
CA SER A 38 13.66 -13.12 -6.32
C SER A 38 14.57 -12.17 -7.09
N ARG A 39 15.45 -11.46 -6.38
CA ARG A 39 16.42 -10.55 -7.00
C ARG A 39 17.29 -11.32 -8.01
N GLY A 40 17.36 -10.82 -9.24
CA GLY A 40 18.15 -11.41 -10.34
C GLY A 40 17.39 -12.44 -11.18
N GLU A 41 16.19 -12.87 -10.77
CA GLU A 41 15.34 -13.75 -11.56
C GLU A 41 14.48 -12.94 -12.55
N ARG A 42 14.12 -13.57 -13.68
CA ARG A 42 13.22 -12.95 -14.68
C ARG A 42 11.78 -13.28 -14.36
N VAL A 43 10.88 -12.32 -14.62
CA VAL A 43 9.44 -12.60 -14.60
C VAL A 43 9.08 -13.51 -15.78
N PRO A 44 8.36 -14.63 -15.54
CA PRO A 44 7.98 -15.55 -16.61
C PRO A 44 7.09 -14.87 -17.67
N HIS A 45 7.35 -15.15 -18.95
CA HIS A 45 6.59 -14.57 -20.05
C HIS A 45 5.13 -15.05 -20.06
N ASP A 46 4.93 -16.37 -19.93
CA ASP A 46 3.63 -17.04 -20.17
C ASP A 46 2.86 -17.41 -18.88
N PHE A 47 3.23 -16.81 -17.74
CA PHE A 47 2.50 -17.05 -16.49
C PHE A 47 1.21 -16.21 -16.44
N PRO A 48 0.02 -16.82 -16.22
CA PRO A 48 -1.25 -16.09 -16.23
C PRO A 48 -1.42 -15.21 -14.98
N GLY A 49 -2.21 -14.16 -15.11
CA GLY A 49 -2.59 -13.32 -13.97
C GLY A 49 -1.67 -12.14 -13.69
N PRO A 50 -1.88 -11.46 -12.55
CA PRO A 50 -1.15 -10.24 -12.18
C PRO A 50 0.29 -10.52 -11.75
N ILE A 51 1.11 -9.47 -11.81
CA ILE A 51 2.47 -9.43 -11.29
C ILE A 51 2.48 -8.48 -10.08
N LEU A 52 2.45 -9.02 -8.87
CA LEU A 52 2.39 -8.28 -7.62
C LEU A 52 3.81 -7.80 -7.24
N VAL A 53 4.08 -6.51 -7.41
CA VAL A 53 5.38 -5.90 -7.12
C VAL A 53 5.47 -5.52 -5.64
N CYS A 54 6.25 -6.30 -4.89
CA CYS A 54 6.37 -6.20 -3.43
C CYS A 54 7.79 -5.80 -2.97
N THR A 55 8.57 -5.22 -3.88
CA THR A 55 9.91 -4.68 -3.61
C THR A 55 9.85 -3.27 -3.04
N ARG A 56 11.02 -2.71 -2.68
CA ARG A 56 11.14 -1.29 -2.31
C ARG A 56 11.08 -0.41 -3.56
N ASN A 57 10.88 0.90 -3.36
CA ASN A 57 10.85 1.88 -4.43
C ASN A 57 12.17 1.92 -5.21
N ASP A 58 13.32 1.83 -4.53
CA ASP A 58 14.66 1.84 -5.14
C ASP A 58 14.93 0.65 -6.09
N ASP A 59 14.17 -0.43 -5.96
CA ASP A 59 14.34 -1.63 -6.79
C ASP A 59 13.41 -1.63 -8.03
N LEU A 60 12.52 -0.65 -8.19
CA LEU A 60 11.50 -0.67 -9.25
C LEU A 60 12.06 -0.68 -10.68
N GLU A 61 13.21 -0.05 -10.92
CA GLU A 61 13.86 -0.10 -12.23
C GLU A 61 14.26 -1.52 -12.60
N ALA A 62 14.90 -2.24 -11.66
CA ALA A 62 15.30 -3.62 -11.86
C ALA A 62 14.09 -4.55 -12.07
N VAL A 63 12.93 -4.24 -11.46
CA VAL A 63 11.69 -4.97 -11.72
C VAL A 63 11.23 -4.79 -13.16
N LEU A 64 11.27 -3.57 -13.70
CA LEU A 64 10.91 -3.32 -15.10
C LEU A 64 11.86 -4.03 -16.07
N GLU A 65 13.17 -3.99 -15.81
CA GLU A 65 14.18 -4.71 -16.59
C GLU A 65 13.98 -6.22 -16.55
N ALA A 66 13.61 -6.77 -15.38
CA ALA A 66 13.33 -8.20 -15.20
C ALA A 66 12.00 -8.64 -15.81
N THR A 67 11.11 -7.70 -16.14
CA THR A 67 9.75 -7.98 -16.64
C THR A 67 9.67 -7.83 -18.15
N PRO A 68 9.24 -8.86 -18.90
CA PRO A 68 8.97 -8.73 -20.33
C PRO A 68 8.04 -7.55 -20.61
N LYS A 69 8.40 -6.68 -21.57
CA LYS A 69 7.65 -5.45 -21.85
C LYS A 69 6.16 -5.69 -22.17
N ALA A 70 5.84 -6.81 -22.82
CA ALA A 70 4.46 -7.22 -23.10
C ALA A 70 3.62 -7.48 -21.83
N ARG A 71 4.28 -7.75 -20.70
CA ARG A 71 3.69 -8.02 -19.38
C ARG A 71 3.65 -6.81 -18.47
N TRP A 72 4.19 -5.65 -18.87
CA TRP A 72 4.13 -4.43 -18.06
C TRP A 72 2.69 -4.00 -17.72
N LYS A 73 1.74 -4.29 -18.61
CA LYS A 73 0.30 -4.09 -18.41
C LYS A 73 -0.32 -4.98 -17.30
N ASP A 74 0.45 -5.90 -16.75
CA ASP A 74 0.01 -6.81 -15.68
C ASP A 74 0.73 -6.52 -14.35
N LEU A 75 1.58 -5.51 -14.29
CA LEU A 75 2.25 -5.07 -13.06
C LEU A 75 1.27 -4.38 -12.12
N VAL A 76 1.24 -4.82 -10.86
CA VAL A 76 0.44 -4.27 -9.77
C VAL A 76 1.38 -3.81 -8.66
N PHE A 77 1.41 -2.51 -8.38
CA PHE A 77 2.38 -1.89 -7.48
C PHE A 77 1.82 -1.76 -6.04
N PHE A 78 2.48 -2.39 -5.06
CA PHE A 78 2.14 -2.31 -3.62
C PHE A 78 2.97 -1.25 -2.87
N GLN A 79 3.55 -0.32 -3.60
CA GLN A 79 4.49 0.65 -3.08
C GLN A 79 3.79 1.76 -2.29
N ASN A 80 4.53 2.37 -1.37
CA ASN A 80 4.11 3.60 -0.72
C ASN A 80 4.61 4.80 -1.51
N GLY A 81 3.91 5.93 -1.35
CA GLY A 81 4.29 7.20 -1.97
C GLY A 81 3.45 7.55 -3.20
N MET A 82 3.82 8.65 -3.86
CA MET A 82 3.19 9.11 -5.10
C MET A 82 4.07 8.72 -6.28
N LEU A 83 3.71 7.62 -6.95
CA LEU A 83 4.50 7.05 -8.05
C LEU A 83 4.16 7.64 -9.41
N GLU A 84 3.15 8.50 -9.57
CA GLU A 84 2.77 9.06 -10.87
C GLU A 84 3.94 9.65 -11.68
N PRO A 85 4.85 10.47 -11.11
CA PRO A 85 5.95 11.01 -11.89
C PRO A 85 6.85 9.90 -12.47
N TRP A 86 7.10 8.85 -11.67
CA TRP A 86 7.88 7.71 -12.12
C TRP A 86 7.12 6.91 -13.19
N PHE A 87 5.84 6.60 -12.98
CA PHE A 87 5.02 5.93 -13.98
C PHE A 87 4.97 6.68 -15.30
N GLN A 88 4.78 7.99 -15.28
CA GLN A 88 4.79 8.83 -16.48
C GLN A 88 6.12 8.72 -17.23
N SER A 89 7.26 8.78 -16.51
CA SER A 89 8.59 8.63 -17.12
C SER A 89 8.82 7.28 -17.82
N LYS A 90 8.08 6.24 -17.42
CA LYS A 90 8.16 4.87 -17.97
C LYS A 90 7.06 4.54 -18.98
N GLY A 91 6.09 5.44 -19.19
CA GLY A 91 4.91 5.17 -20.01
C GLY A 91 3.91 4.20 -19.35
N LEU A 92 3.84 4.21 -18.02
CA LEU A 92 2.98 3.36 -17.17
C LEU A 92 1.79 4.14 -16.56
N GLY A 93 1.25 5.13 -17.27
CA GLY A 93 0.31 6.11 -16.69
C GLY A 93 -1.00 5.58 -16.08
N ASP A 94 -1.38 4.34 -16.41
CA ASP A 94 -2.55 3.63 -15.86
C ASP A 94 -2.17 2.30 -15.21
N ALA A 95 -0.95 2.18 -14.70
CA ALA A 95 -0.52 1.00 -13.96
C ALA A 95 -1.42 0.73 -12.76
N ASP A 96 -1.68 -0.56 -12.53
CA ASP A 96 -2.42 -1.05 -11.39
C ASP A 96 -1.66 -0.78 -10.08
N GLN A 97 -2.38 -0.37 -9.05
CA GLN A 97 -1.78 0.02 -7.77
C GLN A 97 -2.60 -0.44 -6.59
N VAL A 98 -1.93 -0.61 -5.45
CA VAL A 98 -2.53 -0.99 -4.17
C VAL A 98 -1.99 -0.11 -3.06
N LEU A 99 -2.89 0.65 -2.42
CA LEU A 99 -2.62 1.35 -1.17
C LEU A 99 -2.79 0.36 -0.02
N ALA A 100 -1.71 -0.35 0.31
CA ALA A 100 -1.72 -1.30 1.41
C ALA A 100 -1.83 -0.59 2.77
N TYR A 101 -2.97 -0.69 3.44
CA TYR A 101 -3.17 -0.33 4.85
C TYR A 101 -3.30 -1.61 5.66
N PHE A 102 -2.30 -2.46 5.58
CA PHE A 102 -2.15 -3.59 6.49
C PHE A 102 -0.69 -3.68 6.88
N ALA A 103 -0.43 -4.21 8.07
CA ALA A 103 0.89 -4.21 8.64
C ALA A 103 1.34 -5.65 8.91
N VAL A 104 2.55 -5.97 8.47
CA VAL A 104 3.21 -7.24 8.77
C VAL A 104 4.41 -6.92 9.64
N ALA A 105 4.28 -7.17 10.95
CA ALA A 105 5.31 -6.80 11.91
C ALA A 105 6.62 -7.55 11.60
N LYS A 106 6.56 -8.88 11.51
CA LYS A 106 7.69 -9.75 11.15
C LYS A 106 7.35 -10.76 10.07
N LEU A 107 8.39 -11.30 9.43
CA LEU A 107 8.22 -12.34 8.42
C LEU A 107 7.58 -13.59 9.04
N GLY A 108 6.51 -14.09 8.43
CA GLY A 108 5.77 -15.26 8.90
C GLY A 108 4.68 -14.96 9.94
N GLU A 109 4.58 -13.73 10.43
CA GLU A 109 3.44 -13.30 11.26
C GLU A 109 2.23 -12.94 10.39
N PRO A 110 1.00 -13.17 10.88
CA PRO A 110 -0.20 -12.75 10.17
C PRO A 110 -0.25 -11.22 10.02
N PRO A 111 -0.78 -10.70 8.91
CA PRO A 111 -0.98 -9.28 8.73
C PRO A 111 -2.08 -8.76 9.67
N ILE A 112 -1.92 -7.51 10.10
CA ILE A 112 -2.95 -6.75 10.81
C ILE A 112 -3.64 -5.86 9.78
N ASP A 113 -4.96 -6.02 9.64
CA ASP A 113 -5.80 -5.19 8.77
C ASP A 113 -5.90 -3.75 9.30
N GLY A 114 -5.86 -2.76 8.41
CA GLY A 114 -5.98 -1.34 8.74
C GLY A 114 -7.43 -0.90 8.90
N LYS A 115 -8.23 -1.73 9.57
CA LYS A 115 -9.57 -1.34 10.03
C LYS A 115 -9.44 -0.49 11.28
N THR A 116 -10.23 0.57 11.34
CA THR A 116 -10.24 1.51 12.45
C THR A 116 -11.68 1.74 12.92
N ASP A 117 -11.85 2.48 14.01
CA ASP A 117 -13.14 2.98 14.47
C ASP A 117 -13.82 3.91 13.46
N THR A 118 -13.02 4.67 12.70
CA THR A 118 -13.48 5.59 11.65
C THR A 118 -13.62 4.95 10.27
N ASN A 119 -13.01 3.79 10.04
CA ASN A 119 -13.06 3.01 8.80
C ASN A 119 -13.19 1.50 9.11
N PRO A 120 -14.37 1.06 9.61
CA PRO A 120 -14.61 -0.35 9.93
C PRO A 120 -14.59 -1.26 8.69
N GLU A 121 -14.83 -0.71 7.50
CA GLU A 121 -14.69 -1.38 6.21
C GLU A 121 -13.23 -1.60 5.80
N GLY A 122 -12.31 -0.82 6.37
CA GLY A 122 -10.87 -0.88 6.15
C GLY A 122 -10.35 0.09 5.08
N LEU A 123 -9.08 0.46 5.24
CA LEU A 123 -8.44 1.53 4.43
C LEU A 123 -7.76 1.01 3.16
N THR A 124 -7.44 -0.29 3.07
CA THR A 124 -6.70 -0.84 1.92
C THR A 124 -7.52 -0.68 0.64
N ALA A 125 -6.91 -0.11 -0.39
CA ALA A 125 -7.58 0.14 -1.67
C ALA A 125 -6.74 -0.34 -2.86
N ALA A 126 -7.40 -0.85 -3.89
CA ALA A 126 -6.79 -1.25 -5.16
C ALA A 126 -7.42 -0.48 -6.33
N TYR A 127 -6.62 -0.20 -7.34
CA TYR A 127 -7.00 0.46 -8.59
C TYR A 127 -6.38 -0.29 -9.77
N GLY A 128 -7.11 -0.33 -10.89
CA GLY A 128 -6.64 -0.88 -12.16
C GLY A 128 -7.35 -2.16 -12.59
N LYS A 129 -6.87 -2.72 -13.69
CA LYS A 129 -7.36 -3.95 -14.35
C LYS A 129 -7.52 -5.13 -13.38
N TRP A 130 -6.56 -5.32 -12.49
CA TRP A 130 -6.41 -6.44 -11.56
C TRP A 130 -6.93 -6.12 -10.14
N GLY A 131 -7.56 -4.95 -9.95
CA GLY A 131 -8.03 -4.52 -8.63
C GLY A 131 -8.97 -5.54 -7.97
N SER A 132 -9.86 -6.16 -8.75
CA SER A 132 -10.80 -7.18 -8.26
C SER A 132 -10.11 -8.48 -7.83
N GLU A 133 -9.09 -8.92 -8.57
CA GLU A 133 -8.28 -10.09 -8.26
C GLU A 133 -7.42 -9.86 -7.01
N VAL A 134 -6.85 -8.67 -6.87
CA VAL A 134 -6.13 -8.25 -5.66
C VAL A 134 -7.08 -8.25 -4.46
N ALA A 135 -8.24 -7.62 -4.58
CA ALA A 135 -9.21 -7.57 -3.50
C ALA A 135 -9.67 -8.98 -3.10
N SER A 136 -9.92 -9.85 -4.09
CA SER A 136 -10.27 -11.25 -3.86
C SER A 136 -9.19 -12.00 -3.06
N ARG A 137 -7.92 -11.80 -3.41
CA ARG A 137 -6.77 -12.38 -2.69
C ARG A 137 -6.67 -11.85 -1.26
N LEU A 138 -6.79 -10.54 -1.06
CA LEU A 138 -6.73 -9.94 0.28
C LEU A 138 -7.90 -10.42 1.15
N HIS A 139 -9.12 -10.49 0.61
CA HIS A 139 -10.28 -11.03 1.31
C HIS A 139 -10.11 -12.52 1.68
N ALA A 140 -9.52 -13.33 0.80
CA ALA A 140 -9.20 -14.73 1.12
C ALA A 140 -8.19 -14.84 2.28
N GLY A 141 -7.31 -13.84 2.43
CA GLY A 141 -6.40 -13.66 3.57
C GLY A 141 -7.02 -13.01 4.81
N GLY A 142 -8.33 -12.73 4.82
CA GLY A 142 -9.01 -12.06 5.93
C GLY A 142 -8.76 -10.55 6.04
N LEU A 143 -8.15 -9.92 5.02
CA LEU A 143 -7.91 -8.49 4.96
C LEU A 143 -8.99 -7.77 4.15
N SER A 144 -9.33 -6.55 4.56
CA SER A 144 -10.14 -5.64 3.76
C SER A 144 -9.43 -5.21 2.48
N CYS A 145 -10.20 -5.01 1.41
CA CYS A 145 -9.75 -4.28 0.24
C CYS A 145 -10.95 -3.74 -0.56
N LYS A 146 -10.96 -2.43 -0.81
CA LYS A 146 -11.91 -1.81 -1.74
C LYS A 146 -11.27 -1.62 -3.11
N VAL A 147 -12.06 -1.84 -4.17
CA VAL A 147 -11.68 -1.48 -5.54
C VAL A 147 -12.31 -0.14 -5.85
N ILE A 148 -11.50 0.85 -6.19
CA ILE A 148 -11.95 2.23 -6.41
C ILE A 148 -11.43 2.75 -7.75
N ASP A 149 -12.08 3.80 -8.26
CA ASP A 149 -11.65 4.47 -9.48
C ASP A 149 -10.36 5.30 -9.27
N LYS A 150 -9.84 5.82 -10.38
CA LYS A 150 -8.57 6.55 -10.42
C LYS A 150 -8.59 7.79 -9.52
N GLU A 151 -9.67 8.57 -9.56
CA GLU A 151 -9.77 9.84 -8.84
C GLU A 151 -9.83 9.60 -7.33
N ALA A 152 -10.67 8.66 -6.90
CA ALA A 152 -10.75 8.24 -5.51
C ALA A 152 -9.43 7.63 -5.00
N PHE A 153 -8.75 6.85 -5.85
CA PHE A 153 -7.44 6.27 -5.53
C PHE A 153 -6.38 7.35 -5.33
N GLN A 154 -6.32 8.34 -6.23
CA GLN A 154 -5.36 9.43 -6.14
C GLN A 154 -5.55 10.27 -4.87
N LYS A 155 -6.79 10.55 -4.50
CA LYS A 155 -7.10 11.23 -3.24
C LYS A 155 -6.59 10.42 -2.03
N GLN A 156 -6.91 9.14 -1.94
CA GLN A 156 -6.45 8.27 -0.84
C GLN A 156 -4.93 8.06 -0.83
N MET A 157 -4.29 8.03 -1.99
CA MET A 157 -2.83 7.94 -2.10
C MET A 157 -2.17 9.18 -1.49
N LEU A 158 -2.73 10.37 -1.74
CA LEU A 158 -2.24 11.61 -1.15
C LEU A 158 -2.50 11.65 0.37
N GLU A 159 -3.66 11.19 0.85
CA GLU A 159 -3.92 11.04 2.30
C GLU A 159 -2.87 10.12 2.94
N LYS A 160 -2.56 8.99 2.30
CA LYS A 160 -1.52 8.06 2.76
C LYS A 160 -0.13 8.70 2.75
N LEU A 161 0.20 9.44 1.69
CA LEU A 161 1.48 10.15 1.58
C LEU A 161 1.62 11.19 2.69
N ILE A 162 0.58 11.99 2.93
CA ILE A 162 0.53 12.98 4.03
C ILE A 162 0.75 12.28 5.37
N TRP A 163 0.06 11.16 5.61
CA TRP A 163 0.23 10.36 6.83
C TRP A 163 1.68 9.89 7.02
N ILE A 164 2.28 9.24 6.02
CA ILE A 164 3.66 8.76 6.10
C ILE A 164 4.61 9.94 6.34
N SER A 165 4.49 11.00 5.53
CA SER A 165 5.35 12.18 5.64
C SER A 165 5.26 12.83 7.01
N ALA A 166 4.05 13.06 7.52
CA ALA A 166 3.86 13.75 8.79
C ALA A 166 4.29 12.91 9.98
N PHE A 167 3.79 11.67 10.10
CA PHE A 167 4.09 10.83 11.25
C PHE A 167 5.56 10.40 11.32
N MET A 168 6.16 10.07 10.18
CA MET A 168 7.57 9.66 10.15
C MET A 168 8.51 10.84 10.41
N LEU A 169 8.20 12.03 9.87
CA LEU A 169 9.05 13.22 10.07
C LEU A 169 8.96 13.74 11.51
N VAL A 170 7.75 13.87 12.08
CA VAL A 170 7.60 14.27 13.49
C VAL A 170 8.28 13.26 14.39
N GLY A 171 8.05 11.96 14.19
CA GLY A 171 8.72 10.94 14.98
C GLY A 171 10.24 10.93 14.84
N ALA A 172 10.80 11.24 13.66
CA ALA A 172 12.24 11.36 13.49
C ALA A 172 12.86 12.55 14.27
N ARG A 173 12.07 13.59 14.58
CA ARG A 173 12.49 14.69 15.46
C ARG A 173 12.53 14.28 16.94
N HIS A 174 11.86 13.18 17.31
CA HIS A 174 11.73 12.68 18.67
C HIS A 174 12.33 11.26 18.76
N PRO A 175 13.65 11.12 19.00
CA PRO A 175 14.35 9.84 18.89
C PRO A 175 13.70 8.71 19.68
N GLY A 176 13.41 7.60 18.99
CA GLY A 176 12.77 6.42 19.59
C GLY A 176 11.24 6.47 19.65
N ALA A 177 10.61 7.56 19.21
CA ALA A 177 9.16 7.65 19.14
C ALA A 177 8.56 6.58 18.21
N THR A 178 7.45 6.01 18.65
CA THR A 178 6.59 5.18 17.84
C THR A 178 5.50 6.03 17.17
N VAL A 179 4.80 5.46 16.20
CA VAL A 179 3.64 6.12 15.58
C VAL A 179 2.58 6.50 16.63
N GLY A 180 2.39 5.67 17.65
CA GLY A 180 1.51 5.94 18.78
C GLY A 180 2.00 7.09 19.66
N ASP A 181 3.31 7.22 19.87
CA ASP A 181 3.87 8.37 20.61
C ASP A 181 3.65 9.68 19.85
N VAL A 182 3.81 9.67 18.53
CA VAL A 182 3.50 10.84 17.69
C VAL A 182 2.03 11.23 17.79
N GLU A 183 1.12 10.26 17.70
CA GLU A 183 -0.32 10.51 17.83
C GLU A 183 -0.68 11.04 19.21
N LYS A 184 -0.12 10.48 20.28
CA LYS A 184 -0.53 10.77 21.66
C LYS A 184 0.19 11.96 22.29
N GLN A 185 1.51 12.05 22.10
CA GLN A 185 2.38 13.00 22.81
C GLN A 185 2.71 14.23 21.96
N TYR A 186 2.79 14.05 20.64
CA TYR A 186 3.17 15.10 19.68
C TYR A 186 2.01 15.49 18.75
N ARG A 187 0.76 15.35 19.23
CA ARG A 187 -0.47 15.57 18.46
C ARG A 187 -0.50 16.92 17.76
N THR A 188 -0.14 18.00 18.46
CA THR A 188 -0.15 19.36 17.89
C THR A 188 0.84 19.49 16.73
N GLU A 189 2.05 18.95 16.87
CA GLU A 189 3.08 18.99 15.82
C GLU A 189 2.62 18.24 14.56
N VAL A 190 2.10 17.01 14.74
CA VAL A 190 1.65 16.21 13.59
C VAL A 190 0.40 16.78 12.94
N SER A 191 -0.53 17.37 13.70
CA SER A 191 -1.73 18.03 13.14
C SER A 191 -1.37 19.26 12.30
N SER A 192 -0.43 20.07 12.80
CA SER A 192 0.08 21.23 12.06
C SER A 192 0.72 20.80 10.74
N LEU A 193 1.54 19.75 10.76
CA LEU A 193 2.21 19.26 9.55
C LEU A 193 1.23 18.58 8.57
N ILE A 194 0.24 17.82 9.06
CA ILE A 194 -0.84 17.27 8.23
C ILE A 194 -1.57 18.41 7.50
N SER A 195 -1.92 19.48 8.23
CA SER A 195 -2.63 20.64 7.66
C SER A 195 -1.82 21.34 6.57
N GLU A 196 -0.52 21.56 6.80
CA GLU A 196 0.39 22.18 5.82
C GLU A 196 0.51 21.32 4.55
N LEU A 197 0.78 20.02 4.71
CA LEU A 197 0.94 19.10 3.58
C LEU A 197 -0.38 18.92 2.80
N ALA A 198 -1.52 18.88 3.50
CA ALA A 198 -2.83 18.81 2.88
C ALA A 198 -3.14 20.05 2.04
N ALA A 199 -2.84 21.24 2.55
CA ALA A 199 -3.04 22.48 1.80
C ALA A 199 -2.16 22.51 0.55
N ALA A 200 -0.89 22.10 0.65
CA ALA A 200 0.01 22.02 -0.49
C ALA A 200 -0.47 20.99 -1.55
N ALA A 201 -0.85 19.79 -1.11
CA ALA A 201 -1.35 18.74 -2.01
C ALA A 201 -2.68 19.14 -2.68
N ALA A 202 -3.59 19.79 -1.94
CA ALA A 202 -4.85 20.30 -2.47
C ALA A 202 -4.61 21.36 -3.55
N ALA A 203 -3.71 22.32 -3.30
CA ALA A 203 -3.36 23.36 -4.27
C ALA A 203 -2.70 22.80 -5.53
N GLU A 204 -1.76 21.85 -5.37
CA GLU A 204 -1.02 21.25 -6.49
C GLU A 204 -1.89 20.32 -7.35
N LYS A 205 -2.79 19.56 -6.72
CA LYS A 205 -3.60 18.55 -7.42
C LYS A 205 -5.02 19.02 -7.76
N GLY A 206 -5.42 20.19 -7.28
CA GLY A 206 -6.77 20.72 -7.47
C GLY A 206 -7.84 19.85 -6.80
N ILE A 207 -7.52 19.25 -5.64
CA ILE A 207 -8.44 18.35 -4.92
C ILE A 207 -8.92 18.97 -3.61
N LEU A 208 -10.06 18.48 -3.12
CA LEU A 208 -10.59 18.80 -1.80
C LEU A 208 -10.54 17.56 -0.90
N PHE A 209 -9.79 17.65 0.18
CA PHE A 209 -9.81 16.63 1.24
C PHE A 209 -11.07 16.75 2.09
N GLU A 210 -11.49 15.64 2.68
CA GLU A 210 -12.59 15.64 3.63
C GLU A 210 -12.14 16.22 4.97
N GLU A 211 -13.02 16.93 5.66
CA GLU A 211 -12.74 17.54 6.98
C GLU A 211 -12.29 16.50 8.02
N THR A 212 -12.78 15.26 7.90
CA THR A 212 -12.47 14.15 8.82
C THR A 212 -11.15 13.43 8.49
N MET A 213 -10.40 13.89 7.48
CA MET A 213 -9.15 13.25 7.07
C MET A 213 -8.15 13.11 8.22
N GLU A 214 -7.94 14.18 9.00
CA GLU A 214 -6.98 14.14 10.12
C GLU A 214 -7.37 13.08 11.16
N ASP A 215 -8.66 12.99 11.48
CA ASP A 215 -9.18 11.99 12.43
C ASP A 215 -8.96 10.56 11.92
N ARG A 216 -9.18 10.31 10.63
CA ARG A 216 -8.90 9.00 10.00
C ARG A 216 -7.42 8.65 10.04
N LEU A 217 -6.55 9.61 9.71
CA LEU A 217 -5.10 9.44 9.75
C LEU A 217 -4.62 9.08 11.16
N CYS A 218 -5.17 9.74 12.18
CA CYS A 218 -4.84 9.46 13.58
C CYS A 218 -5.43 8.14 14.07
N ALA A 219 -6.64 7.80 13.63
CA ALA A 219 -7.24 6.48 13.90
C ALA A 219 -6.39 5.34 13.37
N TYR A 220 -5.87 5.48 12.15
CA TYR A 220 -4.94 4.50 11.60
C TYR A 220 -3.63 4.45 12.40
N SER A 221 -3.07 5.60 12.80
CA SER A 221 -1.88 5.66 13.66
C SER A 221 -2.05 4.89 14.97
N ARG A 222 -3.23 4.96 15.60
CA ARG A 222 -3.54 4.15 16.79
C ARG A 222 -3.55 2.65 16.50
N ALA A 223 -4.04 2.22 15.34
CA ALA A 223 -4.04 0.81 14.94
C ALA A 223 -2.64 0.25 14.69
N VAL A 224 -1.68 1.10 14.29
CA VAL A 224 -0.27 0.74 14.09
C VAL A 224 0.67 1.38 15.13
N SER A 225 0.16 1.63 16.35
CA SER A 225 0.84 2.45 17.37
C SER A 225 2.25 2.01 17.70
N ASN A 226 2.53 0.71 17.72
CA ASN A 226 3.85 0.15 18.08
C ASN A 226 4.90 0.25 16.97
N PHE A 227 4.54 0.71 15.76
CA PHE A 227 5.49 0.80 14.66
C PHE A 227 6.50 1.93 14.92
N PRO A 228 7.81 1.69 14.73
CA PRO A 228 8.80 2.73 14.90
C PRO A 228 8.67 3.76 13.77
N THR A 229 8.79 5.04 14.11
CA THR A 229 8.90 6.08 13.10
C THR A 229 10.31 6.12 12.54
N ALA A 230 10.43 6.21 11.22
CA ALA A 230 11.72 6.40 10.56
C ALA A 230 11.48 7.02 9.19
N VAL A 231 12.29 8.03 8.85
CA VAL A 231 12.39 8.47 7.45
C VAL A 231 13.23 7.43 6.71
N LYS A 232 12.59 6.75 5.76
CA LYS A 232 13.23 5.73 4.91
C LYS A 232 13.50 6.34 3.54
N GLU A 233 14.38 5.70 2.78
CA GLU A 233 14.66 6.10 1.38
C GLU A 233 15.26 7.51 1.24
N VAL A 234 15.82 8.07 2.33
CA VAL A 234 16.74 9.21 2.24
C VAL A 234 18.08 8.62 1.79
N GLY A 235 18.41 8.78 0.50
CA GLY A 235 19.76 8.49 0.04
C GLY A 235 20.76 9.21 0.94
N ASN A 236 21.90 8.58 1.23
CA ASN A 236 23.00 9.28 1.89
C ASN A 236 23.27 10.57 1.09
N VAL A 237 22.94 11.72 1.68
CA VAL A 237 23.35 13.03 1.17
C VAL A 237 24.84 13.17 1.38
#